data_AF-Q1G3U2-F1
#
_entry.id   AF-Q1G3U2-F1
#
_cell.length_a   1.000
_cell.length_b   1.000
_cell.length_c   1.000
_cell.angle_alpha   90.00
_cell.angle_beta   90.00
_cell.angle_gamma   90.00
#
_symmetry.space_group_name_H-M   'P 1'
#
loop_
_entity.id
_entity.type
_entity.pdbx_description
1 polymer ?
#
loop_
_entity_poly.entity_id
_entity_poly.type
_entity_poly.pdbx_seq_one_letter_code
_entity_poly.pdbx_strand_id
1 'polypeptide(L)'
;MHVKLSLWLKHFVVTILIYKYRPPSRPLHHNSVFISKKAMEESRSNREQRKQTKKKTGRGSGSGSIQIKMRKLRVLIPGGRRLNQPDLLLTKTADYIMHLELRIRFLKAISDIYSLS
;
A
#
# COMPACT_ATOMS: atom_id res chain seq x y z
N MET A 1 17.03 8.88 -29.89
CA MET A 1 16.84 9.18 -28.44
C MET A 1 15.57 8.55 -27.83
N HIS A 2 14.52 8.28 -28.62
CA HIS A 2 13.20 7.82 -28.12
C HIS A 2 13.16 6.46 -27.39
N VAL A 3 14.04 5.51 -27.76
CA VAL A 3 14.01 4.14 -27.23
C VAL A 3 14.43 4.06 -25.75
N LYS A 4 15.32 4.95 -25.31
CA LYS A 4 15.84 4.97 -23.93
C LYS A 4 14.76 5.42 -22.93
N LEU A 5 13.91 6.36 -23.33
CA LEU A 5 12.83 6.88 -22.47
C LEU A 5 11.73 5.83 -22.23
N SER A 6 11.37 5.08 -23.27
CA SER A 6 10.37 4.00 -23.18
C SER A 6 10.84 2.87 -22.23
N LEU A 7 12.12 2.50 -22.30
CA LEU A 7 12.70 1.51 -21.40
C LEU A 7 12.72 2.00 -19.94
N TRP A 8 13.05 3.28 -19.73
CA TRP A 8 13.06 3.89 -18.40
C TRP A 8 11.65 3.95 -17.78
N LEU A 9 10.63 4.31 -18.56
CA LEU A 9 9.23 4.29 -18.15
C LEU A 9 8.74 2.87 -17.76
N LYS A 10 9.07 1.86 -18.57
CA LYS A 10 8.73 0.46 -18.25
C LYS A 10 9.35 0.02 -16.92
N HIS A 11 10.64 0.32 -16.73
CA HIS A 11 11.35 -0.05 -15.50
C HIS A 11 10.80 0.70 -14.27
N PHE A 12 10.44 1.97 -14.43
CA PHE A 12 9.84 2.78 -13.39
C PHE A 12 8.47 2.24 -12.95
N VAL A 13 7.60 1.89 -13.91
CA VAL A 13 6.27 1.31 -13.64
C VAL A 13 6.39 -0.05 -12.96
N VAL A 14 7.29 -0.93 -13.44
CA VAL A 14 7.55 -2.24 -12.82
C VAL A 14 8.07 -2.09 -11.39
N THR A 15 8.97 -1.13 -11.14
CA THR A 15 9.51 -0.87 -9.80
C THR A 15 8.40 -0.42 -8.83
N ILE A 16 7.50 0.47 -9.29
CA ILE A 16 6.34 0.91 -8.50
C ILE A 16 5.40 -0.26 -8.19
N LEU A 17 5.14 -1.14 -9.17
CA LEU A 17 4.29 -2.31 -8.98
C LEU A 17 4.88 -3.31 -7.99
N ILE A 18 6.19 -3.59 -8.07
CA ILE A 18 6.89 -4.47 -7.11
C ILE A 18 6.78 -3.90 -5.70
N TYR A 19 6.96 -2.58 -5.51
CA TYR A 19 6.81 -1.94 -4.20
C TYR A 19 5.36 -1.93 -3.69
N LYS A 20 4.36 -1.87 -4.58
CA LYS A 20 2.94 -1.88 -4.24
C LYS A 20 2.45 -3.28 -3.81
N TYR A 21 2.99 -4.33 -4.42
CA TYR A 21 2.49 -5.70 -4.27
C TYR A 21 3.43 -6.66 -3.53
N ARG A 22 4.65 -6.27 -3.13
CA ARG A 22 5.53 -7.13 -2.34
C ARG A 22 4.96 -7.32 -0.92
N PRO A 23 4.46 -8.53 -0.57
CA PRO A 23 4.03 -8.81 0.79
C PRO A 23 5.25 -8.82 1.72
N PRO A 24 5.09 -8.46 3.00
CA PRO A 24 6.16 -8.61 3.98
C PRO A 24 6.48 -10.09 4.15
N SER A 25 7.66 -10.51 3.69
CA SER A 25 8.22 -11.84 3.96
C SER A 25 8.31 -12.03 5.47
N ARG A 26 7.46 -12.89 6.02
CA ARG A 26 7.59 -13.33 7.40
C ARG A 26 8.79 -14.28 7.49
N PRO A 27 9.76 -14.05 8.38
CA PRO A 27 10.77 -15.05 8.66
C PRO A 27 10.07 -16.26 9.29
N LEU A 28 10.05 -17.39 8.58
CA LEU A 28 9.68 -18.68 9.16
C LEU A 28 10.90 -19.17 9.93
N HIS A 29 10.92 -18.90 11.24
CA HIS A 29 11.90 -19.47 12.15
C HIS A 29 11.56 -20.96 12.34
N HIS A 30 12.24 -21.82 11.58
CA HIS A 30 12.05 -23.26 11.63
C HIS A 30 12.89 -23.82 12.78
N ASN A 31 12.29 -23.92 13.97
CA ASN A 31 12.90 -24.63 15.09
C ASN A 31 11.82 -25.39 15.88
N SER A 32 11.65 -26.66 15.55
CA SER A 32 10.96 -27.66 16.36
C SER A 32 11.48 -29.02 15.89
N VAL A 33 12.59 -29.54 16.40
CA VAL A 33 12.69 -30.20 17.72
C VAL A 33 11.40 -30.96 18.03
N PHE A 34 11.48 -32.28 17.87
CA PHE A 34 10.59 -33.33 18.35
C PHE A 34 9.60 -32.87 19.44
N ILE A 35 8.39 -32.42 19.05
CA ILE A 35 7.29 -32.20 20.00
C ILE A 35 6.34 -33.39 19.89
N SER A 36 6.37 -34.19 20.96
CA SER A 36 5.57 -35.37 21.24
C SER A 36 4.12 -35.25 20.76
N LYS A 37 3.65 -36.24 19.98
CA LYS A 37 2.31 -36.32 19.37
C LYS A 37 1.17 -35.96 20.36
N LYS A 38 1.38 -36.23 21.65
CA LYS A 38 0.43 -35.95 22.74
C LYS A 38 0.13 -34.45 22.94
N ALA A 39 1.12 -33.56 22.81
CA ALA A 39 0.93 -32.11 22.97
C ALA A 39 0.21 -31.47 21.76
N MET A 40 0.32 -32.11 20.59
CA MET A 40 -0.30 -31.63 19.35
C MET A 40 -1.82 -31.88 19.32
N GLU A 41 -2.26 -32.95 19.96
CA GLU A 41 -3.67 -33.35 20.04
C GLU A 41 -4.44 -32.48 21.04
N GLU A 42 -3.82 -32.15 22.18
CA GLU A 42 -4.37 -31.21 23.17
C GLU A 42 -4.47 -29.78 22.60
N SER A 43 -3.52 -29.40 21.74
CA SER A 43 -3.54 -28.13 21.01
C SER A 43 -4.63 -28.05 19.93
N ARG A 44 -5.16 -29.18 19.43
CA ARG A 44 -6.24 -29.19 18.43
C ARG A 44 -7.58 -28.84 19.06
N SER A 45 -7.91 -29.42 20.23
CA SER A 45 -9.14 -29.14 20.98
C SER A 45 -9.26 -27.66 21.34
N ASN A 46 -8.18 -27.07 21.87
CA ASN A 46 -8.17 -25.66 22.28
C ASN A 46 -8.22 -24.69 21.07
N ARG A 47 -7.71 -25.12 19.91
CA ARG A 47 -7.78 -24.37 18.64
C ARG A 47 -9.18 -24.37 18.04
N GLU A 48 -9.98 -25.40 18.27
CA GLU A 48 -11.38 -25.43 17.85
C GLU A 48 -12.27 -24.54 18.74
N GLN A 49 -12.06 -24.54 20.05
CA GLN A 49 -12.73 -23.59 20.96
C GLN A 49 -12.41 -22.12 20.62
N ARG A 50 -11.15 -21.82 20.23
CA ARG A 50 -10.75 -20.48 19.76
C ARG A 50 -11.31 -20.10 18.38
N LYS A 51 -11.68 -21.07 17.54
CA LYS A 51 -12.29 -20.81 16.23
C LYS A 51 -13.77 -20.47 16.34
N GLN A 52 -14.48 -20.99 17.34
CA GLN A 52 -15.90 -20.68 17.56
C GLN A 52 -16.11 -19.29 18.18
N THR A 53 -15.20 -18.82 19.03
CA THR A 53 -15.29 -17.50 19.69
C THR A 53 -14.88 -16.31 18.81
N LYS A 54 -14.24 -16.55 17.65
CA LYS A 54 -13.77 -15.48 16.74
C LYS A 54 -14.74 -15.07 15.63
N LYS A 55 -15.97 -15.61 15.61
CA LYS A 55 -16.99 -15.29 14.59
C LYS A 55 -17.95 -14.14 14.95
N LYS A 56 -17.71 -13.41 16.06
CA LYS A 56 -18.64 -12.35 16.55
C LYS A 56 -18.10 -10.91 16.57
N THR A 57 -16.94 -10.62 15.98
CA THR A 57 -16.58 -9.20 15.69
C THR A 57 -17.13 -8.83 14.32
N GLY A 58 -18.41 -8.49 14.31
CA GLY A 58 -19.08 -7.88 13.18
C GLY A 58 -18.27 -6.67 12.70
N ARG A 59 -17.80 -6.74 11.45
CA ARG A 59 -17.17 -5.64 10.74
C ARG A 59 -18.19 -4.51 10.67
N GLY A 60 -18.05 -3.52 11.55
CA GLY A 60 -18.75 -2.24 11.41
C GLY A 60 -18.37 -1.62 10.07
N SER A 61 -19.28 -1.73 9.10
CA SER A 61 -19.07 -1.48 7.67
C SER A 61 -18.81 0.00 7.32
N GLY A 62 -19.02 0.94 8.24
CA GLY A 62 -18.87 2.39 7.98
C GLY A 62 -17.48 2.96 8.28
N SER A 63 -17.04 2.89 9.54
CA SER A 63 -15.83 3.61 10.02
C SER A 63 -14.52 3.04 9.47
N GLY A 64 -14.46 1.72 9.25
CA GLY A 64 -13.27 1.08 8.69
C GLY A 64 -12.97 1.58 7.27
N SER A 65 -13.99 1.94 6.50
CA SER A 65 -13.82 2.38 5.11
C SER A 65 -13.10 3.73 5.02
N ILE A 66 -13.48 4.71 5.85
CA ILE A 66 -12.86 6.05 5.86
C ILE A 66 -11.43 5.95 6.36
N GLN A 67 -11.17 5.19 7.43
CA GLN A 67 -9.81 4.99 7.93
C GLN A 67 -8.91 4.29 6.91
N ILE A 68 -9.43 3.30 6.17
CA ILE A 68 -8.70 2.65 5.07
C ILE A 68 -8.43 3.65 3.94
N LYS A 69 -9.40 4.49 3.55
CA LYS A 69 -9.21 5.55 2.54
C LYS A 69 -8.16 6.56 2.98
N MET A 70 -8.21 7.03 4.23
CA MET A 70 -7.22 7.94 4.80
C MET A 70 -5.83 7.30 4.88
N ARG A 71 -5.74 6.02 5.25
CA ARG A 71 -4.48 5.28 5.24
C ARG A 71 -3.90 5.16 3.82
N LYS A 72 -4.73 4.90 2.82
CA LYS A 72 -4.31 4.89 1.41
C LYS A 72 -3.83 6.28 0.97
N LEU A 73 -4.55 7.33 1.35
CA LEU A 73 -4.22 8.72 1.03
C LEU A 73 -2.86 9.14 1.61
N ARG A 74 -2.58 8.80 2.88
CA ARG A 74 -1.29 9.05 3.54
C ARG A 74 -0.09 8.40 2.84
N VAL A 75 -0.30 7.30 2.12
CA VAL A 75 0.77 6.61 1.37
C VAL A 75 1.01 7.27 0.01
N LEU A 76 -0.01 7.87 -0.60
CA LEU A 76 0.08 8.50 -1.92
C LEU A 76 0.70 9.89 -1.89
N ILE A 77 0.50 10.63 -0.80
CA ILE A 77 0.96 12.02 -0.69
C ILE A 77 2.40 12.05 -0.18
N PRO A 78 3.33 12.77 -0.85
CA PRO A 78 4.67 13.01 -0.33
C PRO A 78 4.61 13.62 1.07
N GLY A 79 5.28 13.00 2.04
CA GLY A 79 5.23 13.42 3.45
C GLY A 79 3.94 13.04 4.21
N GLY A 80 2.92 12.50 3.54
CA GLY A 80 1.61 12.16 4.13
C GLY A 80 1.66 11.12 5.25
N ARG A 81 2.71 10.29 5.32
CA ARG A 81 2.90 9.32 6.41
C ARG A 81 3.05 9.98 7.78
N ARG A 82 3.55 11.22 7.85
CA ARG A 82 3.73 11.95 9.12
C ARG A 82 2.50 12.76 9.53
N LEU A 83 1.52 12.88 8.63
CA LEU A 83 0.30 13.65 8.87
C LEU A 83 -0.72 12.77 9.59
N ASN A 84 -0.90 13.01 10.89
CA ASN A 84 -1.91 12.33 11.71
C ASN A 84 -3.25 13.09 11.73
N GLN A 85 -3.22 14.38 11.46
CA GLN A 85 -4.40 15.24 11.39
C GLN A 85 -5.06 15.11 10.01
N PRO A 86 -6.37 14.84 9.94
CA PRO A 86 -7.08 14.65 8.67
C PRO A 86 -7.11 15.94 7.84
N ASP A 87 -7.30 17.10 8.47
CA ASP A 87 -7.41 18.38 7.76
C ASP A 87 -6.11 18.74 7.06
N LEU A 88 -4.98 18.60 7.78
CA LEU A 88 -3.65 18.84 7.21
C LEU A 88 -3.31 17.85 6.08
N LEU A 89 -3.76 16.60 6.19
CA LEU A 89 -3.63 15.61 5.12
C LEU A 89 -4.40 16.05 3.88
N LEU A 90 -5.63 16.55 4.04
CA LEU A 90 -6.45 17.05 2.93
C LEU A 90 -5.84 18.29 2.28
N THR A 91 -5.35 19.26 3.06
CA THR A 91 -4.65 20.44 2.52
C THR A 91 -3.41 20.04 1.72
N LYS A 92 -2.59 19.13 2.25
CA LYS A 92 -1.43 18.59 1.51
C LYS A 92 -1.83 17.76 0.29
N THR A 93 -3.00 17.12 0.32
CA THR A 93 -3.56 16.44 -0.86
C THR A 93 -3.84 17.45 -1.96
N ALA A 94 -4.53 18.54 -1.63
CA ALA A 94 -4.90 19.58 -2.60
C ALA A 94 -3.67 20.24 -3.22
N ASP A 95 -2.68 20.61 -2.40
CA ASP A 95 -1.40 21.15 -2.84
C ASP A 95 -0.67 20.18 -3.78
N TYR A 96 -0.68 18.88 -3.45
CA TYR A 96 -0.05 17.87 -4.30
C TYR A 96 -0.79 17.67 -5.63
N ILE A 97 -2.12 17.71 -5.65
CA ILE A 97 -2.93 17.65 -6.89
C ILE A 97 -2.58 18.84 -7.78
N MET A 98 -2.58 20.06 -7.24
CA MET A 98 -2.23 21.28 -7.98
C MET A 98 -0.81 21.17 -8.58
N HIS A 99 0.16 20.69 -7.80
CA HIS A 99 1.51 20.44 -8.29
C HIS A 99 1.57 19.41 -9.42
N LEU A 100 0.78 18.34 -9.35
CA LEU A 100 0.68 17.35 -10.42
C LEU A 100 0.10 17.94 -11.70
N GLU A 101 -0.98 18.72 -11.59
CA GLU A 101 -1.59 19.41 -12.73
C GLU A 101 -0.61 20.35 -13.41
N LEU A 102 0.12 21.15 -12.63
CA LEU A 102 1.14 22.06 -13.16
C LEU A 102 2.25 21.32 -13.90
N ARG A 103 2.73 20.20 -13.33
CA ARG A 103 3.72 19.33 -13.99
C ARG A 103 3.21 18.75 -15.30
N ILE A 104 1.95 18.33 -15.35
CA ILE A 104 1.33 17.82 -16.59
C ILE A 104 1.24 18.94 -17.64
N ARG A 105 0.80 20.14 -17.27
CA ARG A 105 0.73 21.29 -18.18
C ARG A 105 2.12 21.66 -18.72
N PHE A 106 3.13 21.69 -17.85
CA PHE A 106 4.52 21.95 -18.23
C PHE A 106 5.06 20.90 -19.20
N LEU A 107 4.88 19.62 -18.90
CA LEU A 107 5.29 18.53 -19.78
C LEU A 107 4.56 18.57 -21.12
N LYS A 108 3.27 18.93 -21.13
CA LYS A 108 2.50 19.11 -22.35
C LYS A 108 3.05 20.26 -23.19
N ALA A 109 3.31 21.43 -22.60
CA ALA A 109 3.91 22.56 -23.29
C ALA A 109 5.27 22.21 -23.91
N ILE A 110 6.10 21.47 -23.19
CA ILE A 110 7.37 20.95 -23.73
C ILE A 110 7.13 19.99 -24.89
N SER A 111 6.20 19.04 -24.74
CA SER A 111 5.87 18.08 -25.78
C SER A 111 5.37 18.75 -27.06
N ASP A 112 4.57 19.81 -26.93
CA ASP A 112 4.04 20.58 -28.05
C ASP A 112 5.17 21.30 -28.81
N ILE A 113 6.14 21.89 -28.09
CA ILE A 113 7.34 22.49 -28.69
C ILE A 113 8.16 21.44 -29.47
N TYR A 114 8.38 20.26 -28.89
CA TYR A 114 9.13 19.18 -29.55
C TYR A 114 8.35 18.48 -30.68
N SER A 115 7.03 18.64 -30.73
CA SER A 115 6.20 18.09 -31.83
C SER A 115 6.07 19.08 -33.00
N LEU A 116 6.36 20.36 -32.76
CA LEU A 116 6.39 21.41 -33.78
C LEU A 116 7.78 21.55 -34.45
N SER A 117 8.84 21.10 -33.78
CA SER A 117 10.21 21.06 -34.31
C SER A 117 10.56 19.74 -34.98
#